data_AF-A0A2K3JEM7-F1
#
_entry.id   AF-A0A2K3JEM7-F1
#
_cell.length_a   1.000
_cell.length_b   1.000
_cell.length_c   1.000
_cell.angle_alpha   90.00
_cell.angle_beta   90.00
_cell.angle_gamma   90.00
#
_symmetry.space_group_name_H-M   'P 1'
#
loop_
_entity.id
_entity.type
_entity.pdbx_description
1 polymer ?
#
loop_
_entity_poly.entity_id
_entity_poly.type
_entity_poly.pdbx_seq_one_letter_code
_entity_poly.pdbx_strand_id
1 'polypeptide(L)'
;MDDPAERLKKALLNNDLDAAREEIENFRKSSDWMQTSNLLRITMEALYQKHWLKTNYVLLSIFRSPELLGIDCNIFKEIGSIQEDRSITEASDCLFESLLSLTKNQIRNGGSTLFYNIDRISSTRSVVIISDLIEARYRETLFVIEEIDEMIPKLTKDWMDVSRLWRTGNGFRLLKARNLGILLHINEYKELRSRLAKELNFEPNSVKIECDRFRKEGHSKYLRLSQTLEAFMNGLIASLGIRGKFDQYYKTWIDHEGLDEF
;
A
#
# COMPACT_ATOMS: atom_id res chain seq x y z
N MET A 1 -4.44 32.41 21.53
CA MET A 1 -3.60 31.20 21.33
C MET A 1 -4.04 30.59 20.02
N ASP A 2 -3.09 30.22 19.16
CA ASP A 2 -3.42 29.61 17.87
C ASP A 2 -4.15 28.28 18.06
N ASP A 3 -5.01 27.92 17.11
CA ASP A 3 -5.70 26.63 17.07
C ASP A 3 -4.66 25.50 16.90
N PRO A 4 -4.64 24.47 17.79
CA PRO A 4 -3.77 23.30 17.63
C PRO A 4 -3.86 22.64 16.25
N ALA A 5 -5.04 22.65 15.62
CA ALA A 5 -5.21 22.10 14.27
C ALA A 5 -4.41 22.90 13.24
N GLU A 6 -4.40 24.22 13.33
CA GLU A 6 -3.67 25.08 12.38
C GLU A 6 -2.15 24.98 12.55
N ARG A 7 -1.64 24.84 13.78
CA ARG A 7 -0.21 24.60 14.01
C ARG A 7 0.23 23.24 13.48
N LEU A 8 -0.55 22.19 13.75
CA LEU A 8 -0.29 20.86 13.21
C LEU A 8 -0.33 20.87 11.68
N LYS A 9 -1.32 21.53 11.07
CA LYS A 9 -1.40 21.70 9.61
C LYS A 9 -0.14 22.35 9.05
N LYS A 10 0.32 23.44 9.68
CA LYS A 10 1.52 24.16 9.25
C LYS A 10 2.76 23.27 9.29
N ALA A 11 2.96 22.51 10.36
CA ALA A 11 4.07 21.56 10.47
C ALA A 11 4.02 20.51 9.35
N LEU A 12 2.86 19.93 9.12
CA LEU A 12 2.66 18.91 8.08
C LEU A 12 2.84 19.45 6.66
N LEU A 13 2.38 20.67 6.37
CA LEU A 13 2.59 21.33 5.08
C LEU A 13 4.07 21.59 4.78
N ASN A 14 4.87 21.82 5.82
CA ASN A 14 6.31 21.99 5.71
C ASN A 14 7.08 20.66 5.70
N ASN A 15 6.38 19.51 5.73
CA ASN A 15 6.95 18.17 5.94
C ASN A 15 7.83 18.07 7.21
N ASP A 16 7.58 18.91 8.23
CA ASP A 16 8.30 18.89 9.50
C ASP A 16 7.61 17.91 10.46
N LEU A 17 8.01 16.64 10.36
CA LEU A 17 7.43 15.56 11.16
C LEU A 17 7.78 15.67 12.64
N ASP A 18 8.93 16.26 12.99
CA ASP A 18 9.32 16.44 14.38
C ASP A 18 8.47 17.54 15.04
N ALA A 19 8.28 18.68 14.37
CA ALA A 19 7.36 19.70 14.83
C ALA A 19 5.92 19.18 14.92
N ALA A 20 5.48 18.36 13.96
CA ALA A 20 4.15 17.76 14.01
C ALA A 20 3.96 16.86 15.25
N ARG A 21 4.98 16.08 15.62
CA ARG A 21 4.95 15.25 16.84
C ARG A 21 4.95 16.10 18.10
N GLU A 22 5.73 17.17 18.12
CA GLU A 22 5.77 18.10 19.25
C GLU A 22 4.41 18.76 19.47
N GLU A 23 3.73 19.18 18.40
CA GLU A 23 2.37 19.73 18.49
C GLU A 23 1.35 18.71 19.01
N ILE A 24 1.47 17.44 18.59
CA ILE A 24 0.63 16.34 19.11
C ILE A 24 0.89 16.13 20.61
N GLU A 25 2.14 16.08 21.02
CA GLU A 25 2.53 15.88 22.43
C GLU A 25 2.12 17.08 23.30
N ASN A 26 2.23 18.31 22.80
CA ASN A 26 1.79 19.51 23.49
C ASN A 26 0.28 19.57 23.62
N PHE A 27 -0.47 19.23 22.57
CA PHE A 27 -1.91 19.02 22.70
C PHE A 27 -2.19 17.89 23.70
N ARG A 28 -1.34 16.86 23.75
CA ARG A 28 -1.50 15.73 24.68
C ARG A 28 -1.34 16.09 26.17
N LYS A 29 -0.92 17.30 26.50
CA LYS A 29 -0.87 17.77 27.89
C LYS A 29 -2.23 18.28 28.42
N SER A 30 -3.22 18.54 27.56
CA SER A 30 -4.44 19.29 27.94
C SER A 30 -5.78 18.73 27.42
N SER A 31 -5.86 17.43 27.16
CA SER A 31 -6.97 16.71 26.48
C SER A 31 -6.87 15.19 26.81
N ASP A 32 -7.56 14.32 26.08
CA ASP A 32 -7.35 12.85 26.14
C ASP A 32 -6.91 12.26 24.78
N TRP A 33 -6.53 10.99 24.75
CA TRP A 33 -6.07 10.36 23.50
C TRP A 33 -7.13 10.34 22.39
N MET A 34 -8.41 10.20 22.75
CA MET A 34 -9.52 10.22 21.79
C MET A 34 -9.60 11.59 21.09
N GLN A 35 -9.45 12.68 21.83
CA GLN A 35 -9.38 14.04 21.31
C GLN A 35 -8.15 14.24 20.43
N THR A 36 -6.99 13.71 20.80
CA THR A 36 -5.77 13.74 19.95
C THR A 36 -5.96 13.00 18.63
N SER A 37 -6.52 11.79 18.68
CA SER A 37 -6.83 10.99 17.50
C SER A 37 -7.80 11.73 16.57
N ASN A 38 -8.83 12.37 17.13
CA ASN A 38 -9.77 13.17 16.36
C ASN A 38 -9.13 14.43 15.76
N LEU A 39 -8.23 15.11 16.48
CA LEU A 39 -7.46 16.24 15.96
C LEU A 39 -6.62 15.82 14.74
N LEU A 40 -5.91 14.68 14.85
CA LEU A 40 -5.14 14.10 13.75
C LEU A 40 -6.05 13.81 12.55
N ARG A 41 -7.17 13.14 12.77
CA ARG A 41 -8.13 12.80 11.72
C ARG A 41 -8.64 14.04 10.98
N ILE A 42 -9.15 15.03 11.70
CA ILE A 42 -9.66 16.27 11.11
C ILE A 42 -8.58 17.00 10.33
N THR A 43 -7.36 17.07 10.89
CA THR A 43 -6.23 17.74 10.25
C THR A 43 -5.81 17.06 8.95
N MET A 44 -5.69 15.73 8.96
CA MET A 44 -5.33 14.95 7.78
C MET A 44 -6.43 15.00 6.70
N GLU A 45 -7.70 14.89 7.09
CA GLU A 45 -8.83 14.99 6.16
C GLU A 45 -8.87 16.37 5.47
N ALA A 46 -8.59 17.44 6.22
CA ALA A 46 -8.54 18.80 5.70
C ALA A 46 -7.37 19.03 4.73
N LEU A 47 -6.18 18.49 5.04
CA LEU A 47 -4.98 18.67 4.20
C LEU A 47 -5.00 17.81 2.94
N TYR A 48 -5.34 16.54 3.09
CA TYR A 48 -5.12 15.54 2.04
C TYR A 48 -6.40 15.11 1.34
N GLN A 49 -7.56 15.70 1.67
CA GLN A 49 -8.84 15.50 0.94
C GLN A 49 -9.18 14.02 0.67
N LYS A 50 -8.94 13.14 1.64
CA LYS A 50 -9.13 11.67 1.55
C LYS A 50 -8.12 10.94 0.65
N HIS A 51 -6.98 11.54 0.35
CA HIS A 51 -5.88 10.86 -0.32
C HIS A 51 -5.31 9.77 0.60
N TRP A 52 -5.74 8.53 0.36
CA TRP A 52 -5.45 7.37 1.19
C TRP A 52 -3.95 7.15 1.41
N LEU A 53 -3.17 7.06 0.33
CA LEU A 53 -1.74 6.73 0.42
C LEU A 53 -0.93 7.81 1.15
N LYS A 54 -1.12 9.09 0.82
CA LYS A 54 -0.44 10.20 1.50
C LYS A 54 -0.84 10.31 2.97
N THR A 55 -2.12 10.16 3.28
CA THR A 55 -2.62 10.19 4.67
C THR A 55 -1.96 9.07 5.49
N ASN A 56 -1.97 7.84 4.98
CA ASN A 56 -1.36 6.70 5.65
C ASN A 56 0.15 6.88 5.81
N TYR A 57 0.86 7.31 4.77
CA TYR A 57 2.30 7.55 4.84
C TYR A 57 2.66 8.58 5.92
N VAL A 58 1.97 9.72 5.93
CA VAL A 58 2.25 10.79 6.90
C VAL A 58 1.94 10.34 8.32
N LEU A 59 0.78 9.70 8.55
CA LEU A 59 0.44 9.18 9.87
C LEU A 59 1.45 8.14 10.34
N LEU A 60 1.77 7.15 9.52
CA LEU A 60 2.77 6.14 9.88
C LEU A 60 4.14 6.76 10.15
N SER A 61 4.51 7.83 9.43
CA SER A 61 5.76 8.56 9.68
C SER A 61 5.75 9.29 11.03
N ILE A 62 4.63 9.93 11.41
CA ILE A 62 4.45 10.49 12.76
C ILE A 62 4.66 9.41 13.83
N PHE A 63 4.14 8.20 13.60
CA PHE A 63 4.29 7.05 14.50
C PHE A 63 5.52 6.17 14.23
N ARG A 64 6.55 6.68 13.52
CA ARG A 64 7.83 6.00 13.23
C ARG A 64 7.71 4.60 12.62
N SER A 65 6.69 4.37 11.80
CA SER A 65 6.45 3.08 11.15
C SER A 65 6.11 3.22 9.64
N PRO A 66 6.76 4.11 8.87
CA PRO A 66 6.42 4.36 7.46
C PRO A 66 6.61 3.13 6.55
N GLU A 67 7.39 2.15 6.97
CA GLU A 67 7.62 0.91 6.23
C GLU A 67 6.38 0.00 6.17
N LEU A 68 5.39 0.21 7.05
CA LEU A 68 4.13 -0.53 7.09
C LEU A 68 3.04 0.09 6.19
N LEU A 69 3.40 0.93 5.21
CA LEU A 69 2.46 1.61 4.31
C LEU A 69 1.49 0.68 3.57
N GLY A 70 1.89 -0.58 3.35
CA GLY A 70 1.07 -1.60 2.70
C GLY A 70 -0.06 -2.17 3.55
N ILE A 71 -0.23 -1.71 4.79
CA ILE A 71 -1.30 -2.20 5.66
C ILE A 71 -2.67 -1.73 5.15
N ASP A 72 -3.57 -2.71 5.00
CA ASP A 72 -4.90 -2.50 4.48
C ASP A 72 -5.92 -2.41 5.63
N CYS A 73 -5.81 -1.34 6.41
CA CYS A 73 -6.69 -1.10 7.56
C CYS A 73 -7.13 0.37 7.67
N ASN A 74 -8.05 0.64 8.60
CA ASN A 74 -8.38 2.01 8.99
C ASN A 74 -7.41 2.48 10.09
N ILE A 75 -6.33 3.15 9.70
CA ILE A 75 -5.28 3.60 10.63
C ILE A 75 -5.84 4.50 11.74
N PHE A 76 -6.83 5.35 11.47
CA PHE A 76 -7.44 6.19 12.51
C PHE A 76 -8.17 5.37 13.57
N LYS A 77 -8.79 4.26 13.18
CA LYS A 77 -9.41 3.32 14.14
C LYS A 77 -8.34 2.68 15.03
N GLU A 78 -7.21 2.28 14.45
CA GLU A 78 -6.09 1.71 15.21
C GLU A 78 -5.42 2.74 16.12
N ILE A 79 -5.28 3.99 15.69
CA ILE A 79 -4.81 5.08 16.56
C ILE A 79 -5.82 5.33 17.68
N GLY A 80 -7.12 5.38 17.38
CA GLY A 80 -8.17 5.65 18.37
C GLY A 80 -8.37 4.55 19.41
N SER A 81 -7.82 3.34 19.20
CA SER A 81 -7.90 2.22 20.16
C SER A 81 -6.77 2.20 21.19
N ILE A 82 -5.79 3.10 21.07
CA ILE A 82 -4.68 3.23 22.02
C ILE A 82 -5.20 3.77 23.36
N GLN A 83 -4.65 3.27 24.46
CA GLN A 83 -5.01 3.68 25.82
C GLN A 83 -4.68 5.16 26.09
N GLU A 84 -5.52 5.79 26.92
CA GLU A 84 -5.60 7.26 27.06
C GLU A 84 -4.36 7.93 27.67
N ASP A 85 -3.61 7.22 28.53
CA ASP A 85 -2.51 7.80 29.33
C ASP A 85 -1.11 7.65 28.69
N ARG A 86 -1.04 7.43 27.38
CA ARG A 86 0.24 7.17 26.69
C ARG A 86 0.83 8.43 26.05
N SER A 87 2.15 8.59 26.19
CA SER A 87 2.93 9.54 25.38
C SER A 87 2.90 9.17 23.89
N ILE A 88 3.26 10.10 23.00
CA ILE A 88 3.36 9.80 21.56
C ILE A 88 4.32 8.64 21.25
N THR A 89 5.38 8.49 22.05
CA THR A 89 6.36 7.41 21.89
C THR A 89 5.76 6.06 22.26
N GLU A 90 5.13 5.95 23.42
CA GLU A 90 4.45 4.72 23.85
C GLU A 90 3.28 4.36 22.93
N ALA A 91 2.55 5.37 22.45
CA ALA A 91 1.51 5.19 21.46
C ALA A 91 2.08 4.67 20.13
N SER A 92 3.25 5.15 19.70
CA SER A 92 3.94 4.66 18.50
C SER A 92 4.31 3.18 18.61
N ASP A 93 4.84 2.75 19.75
CA ASP A 93 5.17 1.34 19.98
C ASP A 93 3.93 0.45 19.99
N CYS A 94 2.88 0.89 20.65
CA CYS A 94 1.66 0.10 20.74
C CYS A 94 0.91 0.03 19.40
N LEU A 95 0.88 1.13 18.66
CA LEU A 95 0.35 1.14 17.30
C LEU A 95 1.15 0.17 16.42
N PHE A 96 2.48 0.23 16.48
CA PHE A 96 3.32 -0.66 15.70
C PHE A 96 3.04 -2.14 15.95
N GLU A 97 2.96 -2.57 17.22
CA GLU A 97 2.67 -3.97 17.53
C GLU A 97 1.30 -4.41 16.97
N SER A 98 0.28 -3.53 17.07
CA SER A 98 -1.03 -3.75 16.46
C SER A 98 -0.92 -3.89 14.94
N LEU A 99 -0.28 -2.94 14.27
CA LEU A 99 -0.12 -2.92 12.81
C LEU A 99 0.72 -4.11 12.31
N LEU A 100 1.75 -4.52 13.05
CA LEU A 100 2.55 -5.69 12.73
C LEU A 100 1.71 -6.97 12.78
N SER A 101 0.87 -7.12 13.81
CA SER A 101 -0.06 -8.24 13.95
C SER A 101 -1.09 -8.26 12.81
N LEU A 102 -1.69 -7.11 12.49
CA LEU A 102 -2.61 -6.96 11.37
C LEU A 102 -1.95 -7.29 10.03
N THR A 103 -0.71 -6.85 9.82
CA THR A 103 0.08 -7.13 8.62
C THR A 103 0.33 -8.63 8.44
N LYS A 104 0.76 -9.32 9.50
CA LYS A 104 0.93 -10.78 9.48
C LYS A 104 -0.39 -11.49 9.14
N ASN A 105 -1.50 -11.03 9.71
CA ASN A 105 -2.81 -11.59 9.43
C ASN A 105 -3.27 -11.32 7.98
N GLN A 106 -3.02 -10.12 7.45
CA GLN A 106 -3.30 -9.74 6.06
C GLN A 106 -2.55 -10.68 5.11
N ILE A 107 -1.24 -10.83 5.27
CA ILE A 107 -0.36 -11.66 4.44
C ILE A 107 -0.81 -13.13 4.45
N ARG A 108 -1.09 -13.69 5.63
CA ARG A 108 -1.53 -15.09 5.80
C ARG A 108 -2.89 -15.37 5.15
N ASN A 109 -3.80 -14.39 5.17
CA ASN A 109 -5.15 -14.54 4.63
C ASN A 109 -5.29 -14.13 3.15
N GLY A 110 -4.17 -13.90 2.45
CA GLY A 110 -4.16 -13.51 1.04
C GLY A 110 -4.59 -12.08 0.79
N GLY A 111 -4.41 -11.20 1.78
CA GLY A 111 -4.54 -9.76 1.61
C GLY A 111 -3.46 -9.19 0.69
N SER A 112 -3.66 -7.94 0.26
CA SER A 112 -2.75 -7.28 -0.68
C SER A 112 -1.31 -7.16 -0.15
N THR A 113 -0.33 -7.27 -1.05
CA THR A 113 1.08 -6.94 -0.75
C THR A 113 1.52 -5.59 -1.32
N LEU A 114 0.56 -4.77 -1.79
CA LEU A 114 0.82 -3.43 -2.33
C LEU A 114 1.54 -2.54 -1.31
N PHE A 115 2.39 -1.66 -1.81
CA PHE A 115 3.10 -0.62 -1.05
C PHE A 115 4.03 -1.08 0.07
N TYR A 116 4.20 -2.39 0.33
CA TYR A 116 5.32 -2.85 1.14
C TYR A 116 6.63 -2.76 0.35
N ASN A 117 7.62 -2.04 0.87
CA ASN A 117 8.96 -1.98 0.32
C ASN A 117 9.88 -2.89 1.16
N ILE A 118 10.32 -4.01 0.57
CA ILE A 118 11.14 -5.02 1.25
C ILE A 118 12.49 -4.43 1.69
N ASP A 119 13.12 -3.59 0.86
CA ASP A 119 14.41 -2.98 1.17
C ASP A 119 14.29 -2.05 2.38
N ARG A 120 13.24 -1.22 2.44
CA ARG A 120 12.96 -0.38 3.60
C ARG A 120 12.68 -1.22 4.85
N ILE A 121 11.83 -2.23 4.74
CA ILE A 121 11.48 -3.14 5.86
C ILE A 121 12.74 -3.84 6.41
N SER A 122 13.70 -4.22 5.56
CA SER A 122 14.91 -4.96 5.96
C SER A 122 15.78 -4.25 6.98
N SER A 123 15.68 -2.91 7.06
CA SER A 123 16.44 -2.06 7.96
C SER A 123 15.70 -1.68 9.25
N THR A 124 14.52 -2.26 9.47
CA THR A 124 13.61 -1.89 10.58
C THR A 124 13.25 -3.09 11.45
N ARG A 125 12.58 -2.84 12.58
CA ARG A 125 11.99 -3.91 13.41
C ARG A 125 10.91 -4.73 12.68
N SER A 126 10.38 -4.23 11.57
CA SER A 126 9.42 -4.96 10.72
C SER A 126 10.05 -6.11 9.91
N VAL A 127 11.38 -6.28 9.91
CA VAL A 127 12.11 -7.35 9.19
C VAL A 127 11.50 -8.75 9.36
N VAL A 128 10.83 -9.00 10.49
CA VAL A 128 10.17 -10.28 10.82
C VAL A 128 9.05 -10.71 9.86
N ILE A 129 8.51 -9.81 9.03
CA ILE A 129 7.45 -10.15 8.04
C ILE A 129 8.00 -10.46 6.65
N ILE A 130 9.29 -10.24 6.38
CA ILE A 130 9.83 -10.29 5.01
C ILE A 130 9.61 -11.66 4.35
N SER A 131 9.86 -12.75 5.07
CA SER A 131 9.69 -14.10 4.53
C SER A 131 8.24 -14.34 4.08
N ASP A 132 7.28 -14.09 4.97
CA ASP A 132 5.85 -14.26 4.68
C ASP A 132 5.41 -13.31 3.54
N LEU A 133 5.95 -12.09 3.50
CA LEU A 133 5.64 -11.10 2.47
C LEU A 133 6.15 -11.52 1.08
N ILE A 134 7.38 -12.04 0.98
CA ILE A 134 7.94 -12.52 -0.28
C ILE A 134 7.08 -13.66 -0.83
N GLU A 135 6.73 -14.62 0.01
CA GLU A 135 5.89 -15.76 -0.39
C GLU A 135 4.49 -15.30 -0.81
N ALA A 136 3.86 -14.41 -0.05
CA ALA A 136 2.54 -13.89 -0.39
C ALA A 136 2.55 -13.09 -1.69
N ARG A 137 3.61 -12.31 -1.95
CA ARG A 137 3.76 -11.51 -3.18
C ARG A 137 4.02 -12.41 -4.39
N TYR A 138 4.81 -13.48 -4.21
CA TYR A 138 5.00 -14.53 -5.21
C TYR A 138 3.67 -15.18 -5.58
N ARG A 139 2.93 -15.67 -4.57
CA ARG A 139 1.60 -16.27 -4.74
C ARG A 139 0.60 -15.33 -5.41
N GLU A 140 0.50 -14.09 -4.92
CA GLU A 140 -0.37 -13.04 -5.47
C GLU A 140 -0.09 -12.80 -6.96
N THR A 141 1.18 -12.69 -7.34
CA THR A 141 1.59 -12.44 -8.72
C THR A 141 1.28 -13.64 -9.62
N LEU A 142 1.59 -14.86 -9.17
CA LEU A 142 1.36 -16.07 -9.97
C LEU A 142 -0.11 -16.28 -10.30
N PHE A 143 -1.00 -16.14 -9.32
CA PHE A 143 -2.43 -16.30 -9.56
C PHE A 143 -2.98 -15.27 -10.55
N VAL A 144 -2.47 -14.03 -10.50
CA VAL A 144 -2.86 -12.98 -11.47
C VAL A 144 -2.29 -13.27 -12.86
N ILE A 145 -1.07 -13.79 -12.97
CA ILE A 145 -0.50 -14.22 -14.25
C ILE A 145 -1.33 -15.37 -14.83
N GLU A 146 -1.70 -16.36 -14.02
CA GLU A 146 -2.56 -17.46 -14.45
C GLU A 146 -3.91 -16.97 -14.97
N GLU A 147 -4.57 -16.06 -14.22
CA GLU A 147 -5.84 -15.43 -14.60
C GLU A 147 -5.72 -14.78 -15.99
N ILE A 148 -4.65 -14.03 -16.22
CA ILE A 148 -4.40 -13.33 -17.48
C ILE A 148 -4.05 -14.31 -18.62
N ASP A 149 -3.20 -15.30 -18.35
CA ASP A 149 -2.79 -16.32 -19.33
C ASP A 149 -3.98 -17.15 -19.83
N GLU A 150 -4.95 -17.46 -18.95
CA GLU A 150 -6.20 -18.15 -19.32
C GLU A 150 -7.15 -17.31 -20.19
N MET A 151 -7.00 -15.98 -20.16
CA MET A 151 -7.78 -15.06 -20.99
C MET A 151 -7.21 -14.95 -22.41
N ILE A 152 -5.88 -15.05 -22.60
CA ILE A 152 -5.21 -14.80 -23.89
C ILE A 152 -5.83 -15.58 -25.06
N PRO A 153 -6.08 -16.91 -24.97
CA PRO A 153 -6.64 -17.67 -26.09
C PRO A 153 -8.06 -17.25 -26.48
N LYS A 154 -8.76 -16.52 -25.58
CA LYS A 154 -10.16 -16.10 -25.75
C LYS A 154 -10.26 -14.66 -26.28
N LEU A 155 -9.14 -13.96 -26.43
CA LEU A 155 -9.14 -12.58 -26.90
C LEU A 155 -9.48 -12.51 -28.39
N THR A 156 -10.37 -11.59 -28.74
CA THR A 156 -10.73 -11.26 -30.14
C THR A 156 -9.88 -10.15 -30.72
N LYS A 157 -9.04 -9.51 -29.90
CA LYS A 157 -8.14 -8.40 -30.25
C LYS A 157 -6.78 -8.63 -29.59
N ASP A 158 -5.74 -8.02 -30.14
CA ASP A 158 -4.38 -8.13 -29.60
C ASP A 158 -4.12 -7.29 -28.33
N TRP A 159 -5.17 -6.81 -27.67
CA TRP A 159 -5.09 -5.95 -26.49
C TRP A 159 -5.80 -6.61 -25.30
N MET A 160 -5.21 -6.46 -24.12
CA MET A 160 -5.70 -7.09 -22.90
C MET A 160 -5.67 -6.15 -21.70
N ASP A 161 -6.63 -6.35 -20.80
CA ASP A 161 -6.73 -5.66 -19.53
C ASP A 161 -5.76 -6.29 -18.51
N VAL A 162 -4.82 -5.47 -18.01
CA VAL A 162 -3.84 -5.85 -16.97
C VAL A 162 -4.08 -5.12 -15.66
N SER A 163 -5.27 -4.55 -15.43
CA SER A 163 -5.65 -3.86 -14.19
C SER A 163 -5.48 -4.74 -12.95
N ARG A 164 -5.57 -6.06 -13.09
CA ARG A 164 -5.30 -7.01 -12.00
C ARG A 164 -3.82 -7.00 -11.57
N LEU A 165 -2.87 -6.83 -12.51
CA LEU A 165 -1.45 -6.70 -12.17
C LEU A 165 -1.15 -5.40 -11.41
N TRP A 166 -1.84 -4.31 -11.73
CA TRP A 166 -1.75 -3.04 -10.97
C TRP A 166 -2.11 -3.18 -9.50
N ARG A 167 -2.89 -4.22 -9.14
CA ARG A 167 -3.27 -4.50 -7.75
C ARG A 167 -2.27 -5.40 -7.01
N THR A 168 -1.24 -5.91 -7.68
CA THR A 168 -0.20 -6.74 -7.06
C THR A 168 1.04 -5.92 -6.74
N GLY A 169 1.79 -6.29 -5.69
CA GLY A 169 3.01 -5.57 -5.33
C GLY A 169 4.05 -5.52 -6.46
N ASN A 170 4.32 -6.65 -7.12
CA ASN A 170 5.28 -6.70 -8.24
C ASN A 170 4.74 -6.05 -9.52
N GLY A 171 3.47 -6.33 -9.85
CA GLY A 171 2.85 -5.78 -11.04
C GLY A 171 2.77 -4.25 -10.98
N PHE A 172 2.36 -3.68 -9.84
CA PHE A 172 2.37 -2.23 -9.63
C PHE A 172 3.74 -1.61 -9.91
N ARG A 173 4.79 -2.12 -9.24
CA ARG A 173 6.17 -1.60 -9.36
C ARG A 173 6.66 -1.65 -10.82
N LEU A 174 6.46 -2.78 -11.49
CA LEU A 174 6.93 -2.99 -12.84
C LEU A 174 6.15 -2.17 -13.88
N LEU A 175 4.83 -2.06 -13.73
CA LEU A 175 3.98 -1.27 -14.63
C LEU A 175 4.25 0.23 -14.47
N LYS A 176 4.39 0.71 -13.22
CA LYS A 176 4.76 2.10 -12.90
C LYS A 176 6.13 2.46 -13.49
N ALA A 177 7.16 1.64 -13.23
CA ALA A 177 8.52 1.88 -13.72
C ALA A 177 8.64 1.95 -15.25
N ARG A 178 7.72 1.31 -15.97
CA ARG A 178 7.67 1.31 -17.44
C ARG A 178 6.66 2.30 -18.03
N ASN A 179 5.96 3.08 -17.20
CA ASN A 179 4.86 3.95 -17.61
C ASN A 179 3.82 3.23 -18.48
N LEU A 180 3.48 2.00 -18.11
CA LEU A 180 2.52 1.17 -18.82
C LEU A 180 1.08 1.51 -18.40
N GLY A 181 0.12 1.40 -19.30
CA GLY A 181 -1.29 1.65 -19.01
C GLY A 181 -2.00 0.43 -18.41
N ILE A 182 -3.33 0.44 -18.47
CA ILE A 182 -4.18 -0.69 -18.05
C ILE A 182 -4.51 -1.64 -19.20
N LEU A 183 -4.40 -1.17 -20.45
CA LEU A 183 -4.55 -1.98 -21.66
C LEU A 183 -3.20 -2.16 -22.32
N LEU A 184 -2.74 -3.40 -22.46
CA LEU A 184 -1.46 -3.72 -23.10
C LEU A 184 -1.67 -4.56 -24.34
N HIS A 185 -0.80 -4.37 -25.33
CA HIS A 185 -0.72 -5.31 -26.44
C HIS A 185 -0.18 -6.67 -25.94
N ILE A 186 -0.62 -7.79 -26.50
CA ILE A 186 -0.21 -9.14 -26.08
C ILE A 186 1.33 -9.29 -26.07
N ASN A 187 2.01 -8.70 -27.05
CA ASN A 187 3.48 -8.70 -27.10
C ASN A 187 4.13 -7.92 -25.94
N GLU A 188 3.56 -6.79 -25.52
CA GLU A 188 4.02 -6.02 -24.35
C GLU A 188 3.79 -6.81 -23.06
N TYR A 189 2.65 -7.49 -22.94
CA TYR A 189 2.38 -8.40 -21.83
C TYR A 189 3.36 -9.58 -21.78
N LYS A 190 3.67 -10.21 -22.92
CA LYS A 190 4.66 -11.31 -22.96
C LYS A 190 6.01 -10.87 -22.42
N GLU A 191 6.46 -9.67 -22.80
CA GLU A 191 7.70 -9.09 -22.26
C GLU A 191 7.60 -8.82 -20.75
N LEU A 192 6.47 -8.24 -20.29
CA LEU A 192 6.20 -8.00 -18.88
C LEU A 192 6.24 -9.31 -18.07
N ARG A 193 5.58 -10.36 -18.57
CA ARG A 193 5.54 -11.70 -17.98
C ARG A 193 6.92 -12.33 -17.88
N SER A 194 7.75 -12.22 -18.92
CA SER A 194 9.15 -12.69 -18.87
C SER A 194 9.99 -11.96 -17.82
N ARG A 195 9.74 -10.65 -17.63
CA ARG A 195 10.41 -9.89 -16.56
C ARG A 195 9.95 -10.32 -15.17
N LEU A 196 8.64 -10.48 -14.96
CA LEU A 196 8.09 -11.01 -13.70
C LEU A 196 8.66 -12.40 -13.38
N ALA A 197 8.75 -13.27 -14.38
CA ALA A 197 9.38 -14.60 -14.25
C ALA A 197 10.83 -14.51 -13.75
N LYS A 198 11.61 -13.58 -14.32
CA LYS A 198 12.99 -13.33 -13.89
C LYS A 198 13.08 -12.76 -12.47
N GLU A 199 12.24 -11.79 -12.12
CA GLU A 199 12.25 -11.15 -10.79
C GLU A 199 11.82 -12.11 -9.67
N LEU A 200 10.85 -12.97 -9.97
CA LEU A 200 10.30 -13.94 -9.02
C LEU A 200 10.97 -15.31 -9.09
N ASN A 201 11.92 -15.50 -10.00
CA ASN A 201 12.65 -16.75 -10.22
C ASN A 201 11.71 -17.96 -10.43
N PHE A 202 10.73 -17.82 -11.34
CA PHE A 202 9.86 -18.94 -11.75
C PHE A 202 9.97 -19.24 -13.24
N GLU A 203 9.70 -20.49 -13.61
CA GLU A 203 9.64 -20.91 -15.01
C GLU A 203 8.29 -20.50 -15.62
N PRO A 204 8.26 -19.78 -16.76
CA PRO A 204 6.99 -19.29 -17.29
C PRO A 204 5.94 -20.38 -17.56
N ASN A 205 6.36 -21.61 -17.84
CA ASN A 205 5.44 -22.72 -18.09
C ASN A 205 4.99 -23.45 -16.80
N SER A 206 5.54 -23.12 -15.63
CA SER A 206 5.19 -23.74 -14.35
C SER A 206 4.07 -23.03 -13.58
N VAL A 207 3.64 -21.84 -14.04
CA VAL A 207 2.64 -21.00 -13.33
C VAL A 207 1.42 -21.80 -12.87
N LYS A 208 0.79 -22.56 -13.76
CA LYS A 208 -0.38 -23.37 -13.44
C LYS A 208 -0.10 -24.44 -12.37
N ILE A 209 1.07 -25.09 -12.45
CA ILE A 209 1.50 -26.12 -11.49
C ILE A 209 1.67 -25.51 -10.10
N GLU A 210 2.31 -24.34 -10.02
CA GLU A 210 2.50 -23.60 -8.77
C GLU A 210 1.17 -23.13 -8.18
N CYS A 211 0.27 -22.58 -8.99
CA CYS A 211 -1.06 -22.20 -8.55
C CYS A 211 -1.87 -23.39 -8.01
N ASP A 212 -1.81 -24.54 -8.69
CA ASP A 212 -2.46 -25.77 -8.23
C ASP A 212 -1.87 -26.30 -6.93
N ARG A 213 -0.55 -26.15 -6.72
CA ARG A 213 0.11 -26.43 -5.44
C ARG A 213 -0.46 -25.56 -4.32
N PHE A 214 -0.50 -24.24 -4.50
CA PHE A 214 -1.08 -23.32 -3.51
C PHE A 214 -2.55 -23.60 -3.20
N ARG A 215 -3.36 -23.96 -4.23
CA ARG A 215 -4.76 -24.36 -4.02
C ARG A 215 -4.86 -25.60 -3.13
N LYS A 216 -4.02 -26.61 -3.34
CA LYS A 216 -3.98 -27.84 -2.53
C LYS A 216 -3.54 -27.58 -1.08
N GLU A 217 -2.63 -26.63 -0.88
CA GLU A 217 -2.16 -26.20 0.44
C GLU A 217 -3.18 -25.31 1.18
N GLY A 218 -4.34 -25.01 0.59
CA GLY A 218 -5.38 -24.18 1.21
C GLY A 218 -5.15 -22.67 1.03
N HIS A 219 -4.19 -22.27 0.22
CA HIS A 219 -3.85 -20.87 -0.09
C HIS A 219 -4.56 -20.35 -1.35
N SER A 220 -5.80 -20.80 -1.61
CA SER A 220 -6.58 -20.39 -2.78
C SER A 220 -7.08 -18.95 -2.73
N LYS A 221 -7.00 -18.30 -1.57
CA LYS A 221 -7.36 -16.90 -1.36
C LYS A 221 -6.14 -16.04 -1.68
N TYR A 222 -6.20 -15.28 -2.76
CA TYR A 222 -5.17 -14.34 -3.16
C TYR A 222 -5.80 -12.98 -3.49
N LEU A 223 -4.99 -11.93 -3.35
CA LEU A 223 -5.32 -10.56 -3.75
C LEU A 223 -6.68 -10.07 -3.21
N ARG A 224 -6.82 -10.05 -1.89
CA ARG A 224 -7.98 -9.46 -1.20
C ARG A 224 -7.64 -8.04 -0.77
N LEU A 225 -8.32 -7.07 -1.36
CA LEU A 225 -8.24 -5.67 -0.96
C LEU A 225 -9.48 -5.33 -0.12
N SER A 226 -9.32 -4.47 0.88
CA SER A 226 -10.43 -3.84 1.58
C SER A 226 -11.19 -2.93 0.62
N GLN A 227 -12.43 -2.59 0.98
CA GLN A 227 -13.23 -1.66 0.19
C GLN A 227 -12.52 -0.31 -0.02
N THR A 228 -11.79 0.17 0.99
CA THR A 228 -11.08 1.45 0.94
C THR A 228 -9.91 1.38 -0.04
N LEU A 229 -9.07 0.36 0.07
CA LEU A 229 -7.92 0.19 -0.81
C LEU A 229 -8.37 -0.12 -2.25
N GLU A 230 -9.42 -0.91 -2.42
CA GLU A 230 -10.01 -1.18 -3.75
C GLU A 230 -10.55 0.10 -4.39
N ALA A 231 -11.24 0.97 -3.63
CA ALA A 231 -11.70 2.26 -4.13
C ALA A 231 -10.55 3.18 -4.55
N PHE A 232 -9.48 3.23 -3.75
CA PHE A 232 -8.25 3.95 -4.10
C PHE A 232 -7.63 3.40 -5.39
N MET A 233 -7.43 2.09 -5.48
CA MET A 233 -6.84 1.45 -6.65
C MET A 233 -7.70 1.65 -7.89
N ASN A 234 -9.03 1.64 -7.77
CA ASN A 234 -9.92 1.93 -8.90
C ASN A 234 -9.84 3.39 -9.34
N GLY A 235 -9.75 4.35 -8.40
CA GLY A 235 -9.52 5.75 -8.74
C GLY A 235 -8.19 5.96 -9.44
N LEU A 236 -7.13 5.31 -8.94
CA LEU A 236 -5.81 5.30 -9.58
C LEU A 236 -5.89 4.68 -10.98
N ILE A 237 -6.46 3.49 -11.13
CA ILE A 237 -6.58 2.78 -12.40
C ILE A 237 -7.43 3.57 -13.41
N ALA A 238 -8.52 4.22 -12.98
CA ALA A 238 -9.35 5.05 -13.84
C ALA A 238 -8.58 6.27 -14.38
N SER A 239 -7.58 6.75 -13.64
CA SER A 239 -6.67 7.80 -14.11
C SER A 239 -5.63 7.32 -15.12
N LEU A 240 -5.41 6.00 -15.22
CA LEU A 240 -4.48 5.39 -16.16
C LEU A 240 -5.21 5.17 -17.49
N GLY A 241 -4.81 5.92 -18.53
CA GLY A 241 -5.33 5.73 -19.87
C GLY A 241 -4.89 4.43 -20.56
N ILE A 242 -5.28 4.28 -21.84
CA ILE A 242 -4.89 3.16 -22.73
C ILE A 242 -3.36 3.08 -22.90
N ARG A 243 -2.66 4.22 -22.77
CA ARG A 243 -1.19 4.32 -22.84
C ARG A 243 -0.71 5.54 -22.07
N GLY A 244 -0.05 5.34 -20.92
CA GLY A 244 0.90 6.27 -20.27
C GLY A 244 0.57 7.77 -20.19
N LYS A 245 -0.69 8.19 -20.31
CA LYS A 245 -1.12 9.56 -20.03
C LYS A 245 -1.81 9.55 -18.68
N PHE A 246 -1.02 9.82 -17.66
CA PHE A 246 -1.53 10.22 -16.35
C PHE A 246 -2.41 11.44 -16.53
N ASP A 247 -3.64 11.38 -16.03
CA ASP A 247 -4.33 12.60 -15.65
C ASP A 247 -3.49 13.32 -14.58
N GLN A 248 -3.20 14.60 -14.83
CA GLN A 248 -2.35 15.41 -13.97
C GLN A 248 -2.90 15.54 -12.54
N TYR A 249 -4.22 15.41 -12.37
CA TYR A 249 -4.89 15.38 -11.06
C TYR A 249 -4.47 14.17 -10.21
N TYR A 250 -4.21 13.02 -10.84
CA TYR A 250 -3.80 11.80 -10.14
C TYR A 250 -2.29 11.59 -10.16
N LYS A 251 -1.55 12.30 -11.02
CA LYS A 251 -0.09 12.34 -10.95
C LYS A 251 0.39 12.90 -9.61
N THR A 252 -0.27 13.93 -9.09
CA THR A 252 0.00 14.44 -7.73
C THR A 252 -0.34 13.44 -6.63
N TRP A 253 -1.10 12.38 -6.94
CA TRP A 253 -1.41 11.32 -5.98
C TRP A 253 -0.29 10.27 -5.84
N ILE A 254 0.64 10.27 -6.81
CA ILE A 254 1.70 9.27 -6.97
C ILE A 254 3.07 9.94 -6.78
N ASP A 255 3.24 11.17 -7.30
CA ASP A 255 4.47 11.99 -7.26
C ASP A 255 4.54 12.84 -5.98
N HIS A 256 4.45 12.22 -4.81
CA HIS A 256 5.00 12.85 -3.62
C HIS A 256 6.47 12.47 -3.53
N GLU A 257 7.36 13.45 -3.55
CA GLU A 257 8.80 13.30 -3.27
C GLU A 257 8.96 12.41 -2.01
N GLY A 258 9.40 11.16 -2.21
CA GLY A 258 9.47 10.11 -1.17
C GLY A 258 8.65 8.83 -1.44
N LEU A 259 7.68 8.87 -2.37
CA LEU A 259 6.90 7.73 -2.87
C LEU A 259 7.40 7.18 -4.23
N ASP A 260 8.45 7.78 -4.79
CA ASP A 260 9.12 7.27 -6.00
C ASP A 260 9.85 5.93 -5.76
N GLU A 261 10.01 5.54 -4.50
CA GLU A 261 10.69 4.31 -4.07
C GLU A 261 9.75 3.12 -3.80
N PHE A 262 8.48 3.15 -4.25
CA PHE A 262 7.54 2.01 -4.16
C PHE A 262 7.36 1.30 -5.50
#